data_AF-A0ABD1E247-F1
#
_entry.id   AF-A0ABD1E247-F1
#
_cell.length_a   1.000
_cell.length_b   1.000
_cell.length_c   1.000
_cell.angle_alpha   90.00
_cell.angle_beta   90.00
_cell.angle_gamma   90.00
#
_symmetry.space_group_name_H-M   'P 1'
#
loop_
_entity.id
_entity.type
_entity.pdbx_description
1 polymer ?
#
loop_
_entity_poly.entity_id
_entity_poly.type
_entity_poly.pdbx_seq_one_letter_code
_entity_poly.pdbx_strand_id
1 'polypeptide(L)'
;MPLEILNAQSRKLVLNVLEYFQNKKETTKENVSAIACAVEALKLSPRTISRIRHEGARDTMVSANRNAPKTRDLSDDVKSQIRSIIYTMTAKKDFITREKLREELKQKHVVDVCTTTLGLILKDLGCRFRKDNGRRALMEQPHIASKRIHFLREYMKNAVSVNSVSAQNWADCIDHTENLIRETWEREQILDCQVSPLVIHLNEDFSSEEDNSFSDTDD
;
A
#
# COMPACT_ATOMS: atom_id res chain seq x y z
N MET A 1 -33.50 -3.79 28.26
CA MET A 1 -34.13 -4.57 27.17
C MET A 1 -33.13 -4.74 26.06
N PRO A 2 -32.90 -5.96 25.54
CA PRO A 2 -31.98 -6.20 24.44
C PRO A 2 -32.42 -5.39 23.21
N LEU A 3 -31.45 -4.75 22.55
CA LEU A 3 -31.70 -3.98 21.33
C LEU A 3 -31.86 -4.96 20.16
N GLU A 4 -33.10 -5.36 19.88
CA GLU A 4 -33.42 -6.10 18.66
C GLU A 4 -32.99 -5.27 17.44
N ILE A 5 -32.15 -5.88 16.60
CA ILE A 5 -31.69 -5.26 15.37
C ILE A 5 -32.86 -5.32 14.37
N LEU A 6 -33.48 -4.18 14.13
CA LEU A 6 -34.56 -4.05 13.13
C LEU A 6 -34.00 -4.24 11.71
N ASN A 7 -34.58 -5.18 10.96
CA ASN A 7 -34.25 -5.39 9.56
C ASN A 7 -34.76 -4.23 8.66
N ALA A 8 -34.34 -4.22 7.38
CA ALA A 8 -34.66 -3.14 6.45
C ALA A 8 -36.17 -2.95 6.21
N GLN A 9 -36.93 -4.05 6.14
CA GLN A 9 -38.39 -4.00 5.92
C GLN A 9 -39.10 -3.37 7.13
N SER A 10 -38.74 -3.76 8.34
CA SER A 10 -39.29 -3.18 9.57
C SER A 10 -38.96 -1.70 9.71
N ARG A 11 -37.76 -1.27 9.27
CA ARG A 11 -37.40 0.17 9.25
C ARG A 11 -38.23 0.95 8.23
N LYS A 12 -38.51 0.38 7.04
CA LYS A 12 -39.41 0.98 6.05
C LYS A 12 -40.84 1.12 6.58
N LEU A 13 -41.34 0.11 7.31
CA LEU A 13 -42.65 0.17 7.96
C LEU A 13 -42.73 1.34 8.95
N VAL A 14 -41.70 1.54 9.79
CA VAL A 14 -41.62 2.67 10.74
C VAL A 14 -41.71 4.02 10.01
N LEU A 15 -41.05 4.16 8.87
CA LEU A 15 -41.11 5.39 8.06
C LEU A 15 -42.51 5.64 7.49
N ASN A 16 -43.15 4.63 6.92
CA ASN A 16 -44.52 4.76 6.37
C ASN A 16 -45.53 5.14 7.47
N VAL A 17 -45.39 4.57 8.67
CA VAL A 17 -46.27 4.89 9.82
C VAL A 17 -46.05 6.34 10.27
N LEU A 18 -44.79 6.81 10.32
CA LEU A 18 -44.49 8.21 10.63
C LEU A 18 -45.08 9.18 9.60
N GLU A 19 -44.97 8.85 8.31
CA GLU A 19 -45.53 9.64 7.21
C GLU A 19 -47.06 9.73 7.31
N TYR A 20 -47.73 8.61 7.57
CA TYR A 20 -49.17 8.57 7.78
C TYR A 20 -49.63 9.52 8.90
N PHE A 21 -48.96 9.49 10.06
CA PHE A 21 -49.32 10.38 11.17
C PHE A 21 -48.95 11.86 10.92
N GLN A 22 -47.92 12.13 10.12
CA GLN A 22 -47.60 13.49 9.67
C GLN A 22 -48.69 14.04 8.75
N ASN A 23 -49.10 13.27 7.74
CA ASN A 23 -50.17 13.67 6.82
C ASN A 23 -51.50 13.86 7.56
N LYS A 24 -51.81 12.98 8.52
CA LYS A 24 -53.02 13.11 9.35
C LYS A 24 -52.99 14.39 10.23
N LYS A 25 -51.83 14.78 10.74
CA LYS A 25 -51.65 16.02 11.49
C LYS A 25 -51.98 17.24 10.62
N GLU A 26 -51.53 17.23 9.37
CA GLU A 26 -51.76 18.32 8.42
C GLU A 26 -53.24 18.44 8.04
N THR A 27 -53.96 17.33 7.89
CA THR A 27 -55.38 17.33 7.52
C THR A 27 -56.31 17.74 8.66
N THR A 28 -56.09 17.23 9.88
CA THR A 28 -57.02 17.39 11.01
C THR A 28 -56.67 18.58 11.91
N LYS A 29 -55.49 19.18 11.72
CA LYS A 29 -54.92 20.27 12.58
C LYS A 29 -54.83 19.92 14.07
N GLU A 30 -54.91 18.65 14.42
CA GLU A 30 -54.70 18.17 15.79
C GLU A 30 -53.22 18.30 16.17
N ASN A 31 -52.92 18.90 17.31
CA ASN A 31 -51.53 19.14 17.74
C ASN A 31 -50.89 17.90 18.40
N VAL A 32 -51.01 16.73 17.78
CA VAL A 32 -50.41 15.49 18.28
C VAL A 32 -49.06 15.26 17.62
N SER A 33 -48.08 14.76 18.39
CA SER A 33 -46.76 14.44 17.89
C SER A 33 -46.76 13.11 17.14
N ALA A 34 -46.41 13.13 15.84
CA ALA A 34 -46.34 11.92 15.01
C ALA A 34 -45.37 10.86 15.58
N ILE A 35 -44.31 11.29 16.29
CA ILE A 35 -43.38 10.37 16.96
C ILE A 35 -44.05 9.68 18.14
N ALA A 36 -44.84 10.41 18.93
CA ALA A 36 -45.55 9.82 20.07
C ALA A 36 -46.58 8.77 19.61
N CYS A 37 -47.33 9.07 18.55
CA CYS A 37 -48.26 8.10 17.94
C CYS A 37 -47.54 6.86 17.41
N ALA A 38 -46.38 7.01 16.78
CA ALA A 38 -45.60 5.89 16.28
C ALA A 38 -44.99 5.04 17.41
N VAL A 39 -44.59 5.68 18.53
CA VAL A 39 -44.13 4.97 19.75
C VAL A 39 -45.25 4.12 20.32
N GLU A 40 -46.47 4.65 20.39
CA GLU A 40 -47.65 3.93 20.88
C GLU A 40 -48.04 2.77 19.96
N ALA A 41 -48.07 3.00 18.64
CA ALA A 41 -48.48 2.00 17.66
C ALA A 41 -47.47 0.84 17.53
N LEU A 42 -46.17 1.15 17.52
CA LEU A 42 -45.10 0.16 17.25
C LEU A 42 -44.41 -0.34 18.52
N LYS A 43 -44.69 0.25 19.68
CA LYS A 43 -44.07 -0.07 20.98
C LYS A 43 -42.53 -0.04 20.95
N LEU A 44 -41.96 0.82 20.10
CA LEU A 44 -40.53 1.04 19.99
C LEU A 44 -40.11 2.28 20.77
N SER A 45 -38.84 2.31 21.20
CA SER A 45 -38.34 3.48 21.93
C SER A 45 -38.39 4.75 21.05
N PRO A 46 -38.70 5.92 21.63
CA PRO A 46 -38.68 7.20 20.91
C PRO A 46 -37.34 7.48 20.22
N ARG A 47 -36.24 7.03 20.85
CA ARG A 47 -34.87 7.17 20.33
C ARG A 47 -34.65 6.33 19.08
N THR A 48 -35.19 5.11 19.04
CA THR A 48 -35.10 4.22 17.88
C THR A 48 -35.85 4.80 16.68
N ILE A 49 -37.08 5.28 16.91
CA ILE A 49 -37.91 5.89 15.87
C ILE A 49 -37.26 7.18 15.34
N SER A 50 -36.77 8.03 16.23
CA SER A 50 -36.07 9.27 15.84
C SER A 50 -34.80 8.97 15.02
N ARG A 51 -34.01 7.98 15.44
CA ARG A 51 -32.82 7.53 14.69
C ARG A 51 -33.18 7.06 13.28
N ILE A 52 -34.19 6.20 13.15
CA ILE A 52 -34.66 5.68 11.85
C ILE A 52 -35.14 6.83 10.95
N ARG A 53 -35.87 7.81 11.50
CA ARG A 53 -36.29 9.01 10.75
C ARG A 53 -35.10 9.79 10.20
N HIS A 54 -34.07 10.02 11.01
CA HIS A 54 -32.87 10.72 10.57
C HIS A 54 -32.03 9.92 9.58
N GLU A 55 -32.01 8.59 9.69
CA GLU A 55 -31.33 7.70 8.75
C GLU A 55 -32.07 7.63 7.41
N GLY A 56 -33.40 7.54 7.40
CA GLY A 56 -34.20 7.58 6.18
C GLY A 56 -34.11 8.91 5.43
N ALA A 57 -33.95 10.03 6.16
CA ALA A 57 -33.65 11.33 5.56
C ALA A 57 -32.22 11.42 4.97
N ARG A 58 -31.32 10.54 5.40
CA ARG A 58 -29.95 10.44 4.86
C ARG A 58 -29.86 9.48 3.68
N ASP A 59 -30.68 8.43 3.59
CA ASP A 59 -30.67 7.52 2.43
C ASP A 59 -31.05 8.23 1.12
N THR A 60 -31.82 9.32 1.18
CA THR A 60 -32.12 10.19 0.02
C THR A 60 -31.01 11.19 -0.32
N MET A 61 -30.04 11.41 0.58
CA MET A 61 -28.90 12.29 0.35
C MET A 61 -27.64 11.44 0.29
N VAL A 62 -27.05 11.27 -0.90
CA VAL A 62 -25.74 10.62 -1.06
C VAL A 62 -24.81 11.17 0.00
N SER A 63 -24.43 10.33 0.97
CA SER A 63 -23.56 10.72 2.06
C SER A 63 -22.27 11.24 1.43
N ALA A 64 -22.06 12.55 1.45
CA ALA A 64 -20.81 13.15 1.02
C ALA A 64 -19.71 12.45 1.80
N ASN A 65 -18.93 11.61 1.11
CA ASN A 65 -17.85 10.84 1.70
C ASN A 65 -16.99 11.83 2.51
N ARG A 66 -16.97 11.63 3.83
CA ARG A 66 -16.36 12.58 4.75
C ARG A 66 -14.86 12.58 4.49
N ASN A 67 -14.41 13.67 3.87
CA ASN A 67 -13.07 14.22 3.86
C ASN A 67 -11.98 13.26 3.35
N ALA A 68 -11.79 13.21 2.03
CA ALA A 68 -10.46 12.93 1.52
C ALA A 68 -9.51 14.02 2.08
N PRO A 69 -8.35 13.64 2.66
CA PRO A 69 -7.42 14.63 3.22
C PRO A 69 -6.90 15.53 2.09
N LYS A 70 -7.16 16.84 2.21
CA LYS A 70 -6.76 17.88 1.25
C LYS A 70 -5.23 17.93 1.02
N THR A 71 -4.45 17.37 1.93
CA THR A 71 -2.98 17.39 1.90
C THR A 71 -2.34 16.55 0.80
N ARG A 72 -3.14 15.80 0.00
CA ARG A 72 -2.65 14.92 -1.07
C ARG A 72 -2.79 15.48 -2.48
N ASP A 73 -3.60 16.53 -2.65
CA ASP A 73 -3.89 17.08 -3.96
C ASP A 73 -2.82 18.10 -4.38
N LEU A 74 -1.71 17.60 -4.91
CA LEU A 74 -0.68 18.42 -5.53
C LEU A 74 -1.04 18.73 -6.99
N SER A 75 -0.67 19.93 -7.44
CA SER A 75 -0.73 20.29 -8.86
C SER A 75 0.08 19.32 -9.72
N ASP A 76 -0.41 19.00 -10.91
CA ASP A 76 0.26 18.07 -11.83
C ASP A 76 1.65 18.56 -12.27
N ASP A 77 1.87 19.87 -12.27
CA ASP A 77 3.20 20.45 -12.51
C ASP A 77 4.20 20.03 -11.42
N VAL A 78 3.81 20.17 -10.16
CA VAL A 78 4.62 19.76 -8.99
C VAL A 78 4.89 18.26 -9.03
N LYS A 79 3.88 17.46 -9.40
CA LYS A 79 4.03 16.00 -9.59
C LYS A 79 5.07 15.67 -10.67
N SER A 80 5.07 16.42 -11.79
CA SER A 80 6.05 16.26 -12.87
C SER A 80 7.46 16.61 -12.42
N GLN A 81 7.62 17.70 -11.67
CA GLN A 81 8.93 18.10 -11.11
C GLN A 81 9.49 17.03 -10.15
N ILE A 82 8.65 16.45 -9.28
CA ILE A 82 9.04 15.36 -8.39
C ILE A 82 9.56 14.16 -9.20
N ARG A 83 8.86 13.76 -10.27
CA ARG A 83 9.30 12.66 -11.15
C ARG A 83 10.63 12.96 -11.84
N SER A 84 10.79 14.17 -12.36
CA SER A 84 12.03 14.60 -13.01
C SER A 84 13.24 14.52 -12.07
N ILE A 85 13.07 14.96 -10.82
CA ILE A 85 14.12 14.89 -9.80
C ILE A 85 14.46 13.43 -9.50
N ILE A 86 13.46 12.56 -9.32
CA ILE A 86 13.67 11.14 -9.11
C ILE A 86 14.46 10.54 -10.28
N TYR A 87 14.07 10.79 -11.52
CA TYR A 87 14.79 10.28 -12.69
C TYR A 87 16.22 10.80 -12.78
N THR A 88 16.45 12.06 -12.43
CA THR A 88 17.80 12.63 -12.42
C THR A 88 18.69 11.93 -11.38
N MET A 89 18.16 11.66 -10.18
CA MET A 89 18.87 10.92 -9.14
C MET A 89 19.12 9.47 -9.57
N THR A 90 18.13 8.80 -10.17
CA THR A 90 18.30 7.44 -10.68
C THR A 90 19.35 7.37 -11.80
N ALA A 91 19.38 8.36 -12.71
CA ALA A 91 20.38 8.44 -13.78
C ALA A 91 21.80 8.61 -13.23
N LYS A 92 21.95 9.32 -12.11
CA LYS A 92 23.23 9.44 -11.37
C LYS A 92 23.60 8.16 -10.60
N LYS A 93 22.75 7.13 -10.61
CA LYS A 93 22.88 5.91 -9.80
C LYS A 93 22.92 6.21 -8.30
N ASP A 94 22.29 7.31 -7.88
CA ASP A 94 22.15 7.65 -6.47
C ASP A 94 21.07 6.77 -5.81
N PHE A 95 21.33 6.33 -4.58
CA PHE A 95 20.32 5.70 -3.75
C PHE A 95 19.30 6.72 -3.26
N ILE A 96 18.03 6.54 -3.66
CA ILE A 96 16.95 7.47 -3.35
C ILE A 96 16.24 7.02 -2.07
N THR A 97 16.65 7.58 -0.93
CA THR A 97 15.94 7.44 0.34
C THR A 97 14.84 8.50 0.46
N ARG A 98 13.85 8.29 1.34
CA ARG A 98 12.77 9.27 1.54
C ARG A 98 13.31 10.58 2.11
N GLU A 99 14.31 10.49 2.97
CA GLU A 99 14.99 11.62 3.59
C GLU A 99 15.80 12.40 2.56
N LYS A 100 16.63 11.72 1.76
CA LYS A 100 17.45 12.36 0.72
C LYS A 100 16.59 13.04 -0.34
N LEU A 101 15.50 12.39 -0.76
CA LEU A 101 14.55 12.98 -1.70
C LEU A 101 13.85 14.20 -1.10
N ARG A 102 13.47 14.17 0.18
CA ARG A 102 12.88 15.32 0.86
C ARG A 102 13.83 16.50 0.90
N GLU A 103 15.11 16.27 1.22
CA GLU A 103 16.13 17.32 1.24
C GLU A 103 16.32 17.94 -0.15
N GLU A 104 16.43 17.12 -1.20
CA GLU A 104 16.51 17.59 -2.59
C GLU A 104 15.29 18.41 -3.02
N LEU A 105 14.08 17.96 -2.67
CA LEU A 105 12.84 18.68 -2.96
C LEU A 105 12.75 20.02 -2.23
N LYS A 106 13.26 20.08 -1.00
CA LYS A 106 13.34 21.30 -0.20
C LYS A 106 14.38 22.27 -0.78
N GLN A 107 15.55 21.78 -1.17
CA GLN A 107 16.62 22.57 -1.77
C GLN A 107 16.20 23.18 -3.11
N LYS A 108 15.48 22.41 -3.94
CA LYS A 108 14.95 22.88 -5.24
C LYS A 108 13.65 23.67 -5.12
N HIS A 109 13.18 23.92 -3.89
CA HIS A 109 11.95 24.66 -3.59
C HIS A 109 10.70 24.13 -4.31
N VAL A 110 10.63 22.83 -4.58
CA VAL A 110 9.49 22.21 -5.26
C VAL A 110 8.34 21.98 -4.27
N VAL A 111 8.64 21.32 -3.14
CA VAL A 111 7.70 21.06 -2.05
C VAL A 111 8.46 20.95 -0.73
N ASP A 112 7.96 21.60 0.33
CA ASP A 112 8.40 21.35 1.71
C ASP A 112 7.33 20.56 2.46
N VAL A 113 7.54 19.24 2.58
CA VAL A 113 6.65 18.32 3.30
C VAL A 113 7.45 17.45 4.27
N CYS A 114 6.77 16.90 5.27
CA CYS A 114 7.35 15.87 6.13
C CYS A 114 7.52 14.54 5.38
N THR A 115 8.40 13.68 5.89
CA THR A 115 8.76 12.37 5.27
C THR A 115 7.56 11.43 5.13
N THR A 116 6.62 11.47 6.09
CA THR A 116 5.39 10.67 6.06
C THR A 116 4.46 11.10 4.93
N THR A 117 4.24 12.41 4.78
CA THR A 117 3.44 12.99 3.69
C THR A 117 4.09 12.74 2.34
N LEU A 118 5.42 12.89 2.23
CA LEU A 118 6.16 12.54 1.01
C LEU A 118 5.93 11.07 0.64
N GLY A 119 5.94 10.16 1.62
CA GLY A 119 5.64 8.75 1.38
C GLY A 119 4.23 8.49 0.83
N LEU A 120 3.24 9.31 1.20
CA LEU A 120 1.89 9.24 0.64
C LEU A 120 1.84 9.79 -0.79
N ILE A 121 2.43 10.97 -1.02
CA ILE A 121 2.55 11.59 -2.36
C ILE A 121 3.21 10.62 -3.35
N LEU A 122 4.30 9.97 -2.93
CA LEU A 122 4.99 9.00 -3.77
C LEU A 122 4.11 7.79 -4.11
N LYS A 123 3.30 7.30 -3.17
CA LYS A 123 2.34 6.22 -3.46
C LYS A 123 1.31 6.66 -4.49
N ASP A 124 0.77 7.88 -4.35
CA ASP A 124 -0.20 8.45 -5.29
C ASP A 124 0.42 8.67 -6.69
N LEU A 125 1.74 8.93 -6.76
CA LEU A 125 2.49 9.02 -8.02
C LEU A 125 2.80 7.67 -8.68
N GLY A 126 2.48 6.55 -8.02
CA GLY A 126 2.81 5.18 -8.46
C GLY A 126 4.19 4.69 -8.03
N CYS A 127 4.91 5.46 -7.21
CA CYS A 127 6.22 5.07 -6.69
C CYS A 127 6.08 4.11 -5.50
N ARG A 128 6.71 2.94 -5.59
CA ARG A 128 6.75 1.95 -4.51
C ARG A 128 8.18 1.68 -4.05
N PHE A 129 8.39 1.73 -2.74
CA PHE A 129 9.63 1.26 -2.12
C PHE A 129 9.55 -0.25 -1.94
N ARG A 130 10.50 -0.99 -2.51
CA ARG A 130 10.63 -2.43 -2.25
C ARG A 130 11.78 -2.68 -1.29
N LYS A 131 11.51 -3.51 -0.28
CA LYS A 131 12.58 -4.06 0.55
C LYS A 131 13.52 -4.84 -0.34
N ASP A 132 14.77 -4.42 -0.39
CA ASP A 132 15.82 -5.24 -0.95
C ASP A 132 16.53 -5.98 0.18
N ASN A 133 16.87 -7.24 -0.07
CA ASN A 133 17.67 -8.03 0.85
C ASN A 133 19.12 -7.83 0.42
N GLY A 134 19.90 -7.04 1.17
CA GLY A 134 21.34 -6.84 0.88
C GLY A 134 22.14 -8.15 0.74
N ARG A 135 21.61 -9.25 1.31
CA ARG A 135 22.13 -10.61 1.08
C ARG A 135 22.12 -11.04 -0.38
N ARG A 136 21.21 -10.56 -1.24
CA ARG A 136 21.18 -10.93 -2.68
C ARG A 136 22.36 -10.39 -3.47
N ALA A 137 22.95 -9.29 -3.01
CA ALA A 137 24.13 -8.69 -3.62
C ALA A 137 25.41 -9.36 -3.10
N LEU A 138 25.43 -9.65 -1.80
CA LEU A 138 26.55 -10.32 -1.11
C LEU A 138 26.64 -11.84 -1.41
N MET A 139 25.52 -12.48 -1.73
CA MET A 139 25.49 -13.90 -2.08
C MET A 139 25.63 -14.08 -3.59
N GLU A 140 26.35 -15.13 -3.96
CA GLU A 140 26.41 -15.61 -5.34
C GLU A 140 24.99 -15.81 -5.89
N GLN A 141 24.73 -15.28 -7.08
CA GLN A 141 23.43 -15.47 -7.72
C GLN A 141 23.16 -16.97 -7.93
N PRO A 142 21.93 -17.47 -7.74
CA PRO A 142 21.62 -18.90 -7.82
C PRO A 142 22.08 -19.58 -9.12
N HIS A 143 22.00 -18.86 -10.25
CA HIS A 143 22.45 -19.36 -11.55
C HIS A 143 23.98 -19.46 -11.66
N ILE A 144 24.73 -18.58 -10.98
CA ILE A 144 26.19 -18.64 -10.89
C ILE A 144 26.60 -19.80 -9.98
N ALA A 145 25.94 -19.96 -8.82
CA ALA A 145 26.16 -21.10 -7.93
C ALA A 145 25.89 -22.43 -8.65
N SER A 146 24.83 -22.50 -9.46
CA SER A 146 24.52 -23.65 -10.31
C SER A 146 25.61 -23.93 -11.34
N LYS A 147 26.10 -22.90 -12.05
CA LYS A 147 27.22 -23.01 -12.99
C LYS A 147 28.50 -23.50 -12.30
N ARG A 148 28.80 -22.99 -11.10
CA ARG A 148 29.96 -23.42 -10.31
C ARG A 148 29.83 -24.89 -9.89
N ILE A 149 28.67 -25.30 -9.38
CA ILE A 149 28.41 -26.70 -9.01
C ILE A 149 28.56 -27.61 -10.23
N HIS A 150 28.02 -27.22 -11.38
CA HIS A 150 28.17 -27.97 -12.63
C HIS A 150 29.64 -28.08 -13.05
N PHE A 151 30.36 -26.95 -13.07
CA PHE A 151 31.79 -26.91 -13.40
C PHE A 151 32.60 -27.82 -12.46
N LEU A 152 32.40 -27.73 -11.14
CA LEU A 152 33.13 -28.56 -10.17
C LEU A 152 32.80 -30.05 -10.34
N ARG A 153 31.56 -30.41 -10.67
CA ARG A 153 31.19 -31.81 -10.94
C ARG A 153 31.87 -32.36 -12.19
N GLU A 154 31.84 -31.60 -13.29
CA GLU A 154 32.53 -31.97 -14.52
C GLU A 154 34.05 -31.98 -14.33
N TYR A 155 34.60 -31.02 -13.59
CA TYR A 155 36.01 -30.98 -13.22
C TYR A 155 36.38 -32.21 -12.40
N MET A 156 35.66 -32.58 -11.34
CA MET A 156 35.97 -33.77 -10.53
C MET A 156 35.86 -35.07 -11.34
N LYS A 157 34.86 -35.16 -12.23
CA LYS A 157 34.68 -36.29 -13.15
C LYS A 157 35.85 -36.42 -14.13
N ASN A 158 36.35 -35.28 -14.62
CA ASN A 158 37.47 -35.23 -15.57
C ASN A 158 38.84 -35.18 -14.86
N ALA A 159 38.94 -34.81 -13.59
CA ALA A 159 40.17 -34.73 -12.81
C ALA A 159 40.75 -36.12 -12.52
N VAL A 160 39.92 -37.16 -12.54
CA VAL A 160 40.37 -38.56 -12.60
C VAL A 160 41.22 -38.83 -13.87
N SER A 161 41.12 -37.97 -14.89
CA SER A 161 41.81 -38.05 -16.17
C SER A 161 42.89 -36.97 -16.41
N VAL A 162 43.10 -35.99 -15.52
CA VAL A 162 43.85 -34.76 -15.88
C VAL A 162 44.97 -34.44 -14.89
N ASN A 163 46.16 -34.99 -15.16
CA ASN A 163 47.45 -34.60 -14.58
C ASN A 163 48.00 -33.26 -15.14
N SER A 164 47.17 -32.33 -15.62
CA SER A 164 47.65 -31.17 -16.41
C SER A 164 47.25 -29.78 -15.91
N VAL A 165 46.59 -29.66 -14.74
CA VAL A 165 46.34 -28.34 -14.16
C VAL A 165 47.51 -27.95 -13.27
N SER A 166 48.31 -26.99 -13.73
CA SER A 166 49.44 -26.46 -12.97
C SER A 166 48.96 -25.58 -11.80
N ALA A 167 49.79 -25.45 -10.77
CA ALA A 167 49.51 -24.55 -9.65
C ALA A 167 49.33 -23.08 -10.10
N GLN A 168 49.99 -22.67 -11.19
CA GLN A 168 49.87 -21.31 -11.72
C GLN A 168 48.48 -21.01 -12.28
N ASN A 169 47.89 -21.97 -13.02
CA ASN A 169 46.55 -21.80 -13.58
C ASN A 169 45.49 -21.63 -12.47
N TRP A 170 45.73 -22.22 -11.30
CA TRP A 170 44.88 -22.04 -10.12
C TRP A 170 45.05 -20.66 -9.48
N ALA A 171 46.29 -20.19 -9.34
CA ALA A 171 46.57 -18.85 -8.82
C ALA A 171 45.91 -17.76 -9.68
N ASP A 172 46.03 -17.85 -11.01
CA ASP A 172 45.46 -16.87 -11.93
C ASP A 172 43.91 -16.83 -11.85
N CYS A 173 43.26 -17.99 -11.64
CA CYS A 173 41.81 -18.06 -11.43
C CYS A 173 41.35 -17.41 -10.12
N ILE A 174 42.13 -17.59 -9.04
CA ILE A 174 41.84 -16.99 -7.73
C ILE A 174 41.98 -15.48 -7.82
N ASP A 175 43.08 -14.97 -8.37
CA ASP A 175 43.33 -13.54 -8.55
C ASP A 175 42.23 -12.87 -9.38
N HIS A 176 41.78 -13.51 -10.47
CA HIS A 176 40.68 -13.00 -11.27
C HIS A 176 39.37 -12.91 -10.48
N THR A 177 39.08 -13.92 -9.67
CA THR A 177 37.85 -13.96 -8.86
C THR A 177 37.88 -12.90 -7.75
N GLU A 178 39.03 -12.72 -7.08
CA GLU A 178 39.21 -11.67 -6.07
C GLU A 178 39.07 -10.27 -6.66
N ASN A 179 39.60 -10.04 -7.87
CA ASN A 179 39.41 -8.78 -8.60
C ASN A 179 37.93 -8.50 -8.87
N LEU A 180 37.18 -9.49 -9.35
CA LEU A 180 35.74 -9.39 -9.59
C LEU A 180 34.96 -9.06 -8.30
N ILE A 181 35.31 -9.70 -7.18
CA ILE A 181 34.68 -9.44 -5.88
C ILE A 181 34.96 -8.00 -5.43
N ARG A 182 36.21 -7.55 -5.52
CA ARG A 182 36.61 -6.18 -5.15
C ARG A 182 35.90 -5.13 -5.99
N GLU A 183 35.86 -5.29 -7.31
CA GLU A 183 35.16 -4.37 -8.21
C GLU A 183 33.65 -4.32 -7.93
N THR A 184 33.06 -5.44 -7.53
CA THR A 184 31.63 -5.50 -7.16
C THR A 184 31.38 -4.81 -5.83
N TRP A 185 32.25 -5.02 -4.83
CA TRP A 185 32.18 -4.38 -3.52
C TRP A 185 32.31 -2.85 -3.62
N GLU A 186 33.28 -2.36 -4.39
CA GLU A 186 33.50 -0.93 -4.63
C GLU A 186 32.30 -0.28 -5.36
N ARG A 187 31.67 -1.01 -6.27
CA ARG A 187 30.47 -0.57 -6.98
C ARG A 187 29.25 -0.46 -6.07
N GLU A 188 29.13 -1.34 -5.09
CA GLU A 188 27.93 -1.46 -4.29
C GLU A 188 27.94 -0.66 -2.98
N GLN A 189 29.12 -0.24 -2.47
CA GLN A 189 29.29 0.57 -1.22
C GLN A 189 28.17 0.34 -0.19
N ILE A 190 27.97 -0.92 0.20
CA ILE A 190 26.87 -1.32 1.09
C ILE A 190 27.22 -0.80 2.49
N LEU A 191 26.64 0.33 2.88
CA LEU A 191 26.48 0.69 4.28
C LEU A 191 25.47 -0.30 4.89
N ASP A 192 25.82 -0.91 6.02
CA ASP A 192 24.99 -1.83 6.83
C ASP A 192 23.66 -1.22 7.34
N CYS A 193 23.23 -0.06 6.84
CA CYS A 193 21.93 0.51 7.13
C CYS A 193 20.92 0.09 6.05
N GLN A 194 19.91 -0.68 6.48
CA GLN A 194 18.77 -1.07 5.65
C GLN A 194 18.07 0.17 5.08
N VAL A 195 18.35 0.54 3.84
CA VAL A 195 17.48 1.46 3.11
C VAL A 195 17.11 0.88 1.75
N SER A 196 15.79 0.82 1.54
CA SER A 196 15.16 0.17 0.41
C SER A 196 15.30 0.99 -0.89
N PRO A 197 15.77 0.42 -2.01
CA PRO A 197 15.84 1.10 -3.29
C PRO A 197 14.45 1.36 -3.87
N LEU A 198 14.31 2.50 -4.55
CA LEU A 198 13.09 2.91 -5.24
C LEU A 198 13.01 2.19 -6.60
N VAL A 199 11.99 1.36 -6.82
CA VAL A 199 11.77 0.65 -8.09
C VAL A 199 10.49 1.19 -8.74
N ILE A 200 10.63 1.81 -9.91
CA ILE A 200 9.51 2.37 -10.70
C ILE A 200 9.08 1.30 -11.70
N HIS A 201 7.87 0.75 -11.51
CA HIS A 201 7.24 -0.09 -12.52
C HIS A 201 6.48 0.83 -13.48
N LEU A 202 6.95 0.92 -14.72
CA LEU A 202 6.25 1.61 -15.80
C LEU A 202 5.27 0.62 -16.42
N ASN A 203 4.03 0.64 -15.92
CA ASN A 203 2.85 -0.07 -16.43
C ASN A 203 2.92 -1.61 -16.42
N GLU A 204 2.12 -2.21 -15.54
CA GLU A 204 1.38 -3.45 -15.80
C GLU A 204 0.18 -3.45 -14.83
N ASP A 205 -1.02 -3.47 -15.41
CA ASP A 205 -2.29 -3.54 -14.70
C ASP A 205 -2.36 -4.86 -13.91
N PHE A 206 -2.28 -4.77 -12.58
CA PHE A 206 -2.57 -5.91 -11.71
C PHE A 206 -3.86 -5.63 -10.95
N SER A 207 -4.93 -6.25 -11.44
CA SER A 207 -6.18 -6.49 -10.74
C SER A 207 -5.89 -7.10 -9.37
N SER A 208 -6.26 -6.39 -8.31
CA SER A 208 -6.12 -6.86 -6.93
C SER A 208 -7.25 -7.84 -6.60
N GLU A 209 -6.97 -9.13 -6.63
CA GLU A 209 -7.79 -10.11 -5.92
C GLU A 209 -7.44 -10.04 -4.42
N GLU A 210 -8.44 -9.64 -3.62
CA GLU A 210 -8.36 -9.58 -2.17
C GLU A 210 -8.45 -11.00 -1.60
N ASP A 211 -7.32 -11.55 -1.15
CA ASP A 211 -7.29 -12.79 -0.36
C ASP A 211 -7.63 -12.45 1.11
N ASN A 212 -8.90 -12.61 1.47
CA ASN A 212 -9.37 -12.60 2.86
C ASN A 212 -9.94 -13.98 3.20
N SER A 213 -9.12 -14.82 3.84
CA SER A 213 -9.62 -15.95 4.63
C SER A 213 -8.69 -16.21 5.82
N PHE A 214 -8.95 -15.51 6.92
CA PHE A 214 -8.54 -15.95 8.24
C PHE A 214 -9.80 -16.46 8.95
N SER A 215 -9.93 -17.78 9.01
CA SER A 215 -10.98 -18.49 9.74
C SER A 215 -10.30 -19.40 10.75
N ASP A 216 -10.08 -18.86 11.94
CA ASP A 216 -9.72 -19.62 13.14
C ASP A 216 -11.02 -20.19 13.72
N THR A 217 -11.16 -21.51 13.68
CA THR A 217 -12.17 -22.25 14.46
C THR A 217 -11.45 -23.42 15.10
N ASP A 218 -11.10 -23.22 16.38
CA ASP A 218 -10.84 -24.30 17.33
C ASP A 218 -12.19 -24.92 17.74
N ASP A 219 -12.31 -26.22 17.52
CA ASP A 219 -13.19 -27.15 18.24
C ASP A 219 -12.44 -28.49 18.38
#